data_AF-A0A915DK90-F1
#
_entry.id   AF-A0A915DK90-F1
#
_cell.length_a   1.000
_cell.length_b   1.000
_cell.length_c   1.000
_cell.angle_alpha   90.00
_cell.angle_beta   90.00
_cell.angle_gamma   90.00
#
_symmetry.space_group_name_H-M   'P 1'
#
loop_
_entity.id
_entity.type
_entity.pdbx_description
1 polymer ?
#
loop_
_entity_poly.entity_id
_entity_poly.type
_entity_poly.pdbx_seq_one_letter_code
_entity_poly.pdbx_strand_id
1 'polypeptide(L)'
;MGEIDDNNPALFVSLPRQLNNNIQLRALLEKNSHELVSHHDLYATLLAIAKSSHQWNDQNWDIFWPSLQQKPELPSFYGSSILHTLKQPRSCPALRIPFEYCQCLKVMTDIKPSKSALNLQANELPAKLIDYILQASVAHMNADIAEHDLLSKCALLRPDPEKKSLLQQFEVRTNMSVDTFRITFDTQPGDGKFSAVLQIQLAVEKSIKKQLEMAKKTLFFISDPFPRLNSHKYQSKCAESAAKVQPYCYCNKTSWFFS
;
A
#
# COMPACT_ATOMS: atom_id res chain seq x y z
N MET A 1 13.09 -16.91 -11.03
CA MET A 1 12.55 -16.32 -9.79
C MET A 1 11.72 -15.15 -10.25
N GLY A 2 10.39 -15.24 -10.07
CA GLY A 2 9.41 -14.37 -10.74
C GLY A 2 8.73 -13.40 -9.78
N GLU A 3 7.77 -12.62 -10.30
CA GLU A 3 6.95 -11.61 -9.58
C GLU A 3 6.33 -12.12 -8.27
N ILE A 4 6.10 -13.44 -8.14
CA ILE A 4 5.60 -14.08 -6.91
C ILE A 4 6.70 -14.22 -5.85
N ASP A 5 7.94 -14.55 -6.23
CA ASP A 5 9.08 -14.59 -5.31
C ASP A 5 9.50 -13.17 -4.90
N ASP A 6 9.47 -12.22 -5.85
CA ASP A 6 9.84 -10.82 -5.60
C ASP A 6 8.85 -10.11 -4.64
N ASN A 7 7.59 -10.56 -4.61
CA ASN A 7 6.53 -10.00 -3.75
C ASN A 7 6.20 -10.85 -2.52
N ASN A 8 6.95 -11.94 -2.26
CA ASN A 8 6.76 -12.78 -1.08
C ASN A 8 8.03 -12.77 -0.19
N PRO A 9 8.30 -11.67 0.52
CA PRO A 9 9.41 -11.64 1.48
C PRO A 9 9.27 -12.77 2.51
N ALA A 10 10.21 -13.71 2.45
CA ALA A 10 10.35 -14.79 3.41
C ALA A 10 11.42 -14.45 4.44
N LEU A 11 11.14 -14.71 5.71
CA LEU A 11 12.11 -14.58 6.80
C LEU A 11 12.60 -15.97 7.21
N PHE A 12 13.90 -16.20 7.07
CA PHE A 12 14.56 -17.39 7.59
C PHE A 12 15.36 -17.03 8.83
N VAL A 13 15.16 -17.78 9.92
CA VAL A 13 15.86 -17.58 11.20
C VAL A 13 16.60 -18.85 11.55
N SER A 14 17.89 -18.73 11.85
CA SER A 14 18.70 -19.80 12.41
C SER A 14 19.10 -19.44 13.84
N LEU A 15 18.94 -20.39 14.75
CA LEU A 15 19.31 -20.20 16.15
C LEU A 15 20.81 -20.47 16.35
N PRO A 16 21.48 -19.68 17.21
CA PRO A 16 22.82 -20.03 17.68
C PRO A 16 22.85 -21.42 18.31
N ARG A 17 23.99 -22.11 18.22
CA ARG A 17 24.15 -23.48 18.76
C ARG A 17 23.70 -23.62 20.21
N GLN A 18 23.99 -22.61 21.02
CA GLN A 18 23.66 -22.55 22.46
C GLN A 18 22.17 -22.42 22.77
N LEU A 19 21.33 -22.17 21.76
CA LEU A 19 19.88 -22.04 21.89
C LEU A 19 19.12 -23.07 21.04
N ASN A 20 19.84 -23.92 20.31
CA ASN A 20 19.24 -24.86 19.36
C ASN A 20 18.46 -26.00 20.03
N ASN A 21 18.79 -26.29 21.30
CA ASN A 21 18.13 -27.31 22.11
C ASN A 21 17.01 -26.73 22.99
N ASN A 22 16.80 -25.42 22.94
CA ASN A 22 15.74 -24.77 23.69
C ASN A 22 14.36 -25.05 23.06
N ILE A 23 13.65 -26.03 23.62
CA ILE A 23 12.35 -26.50 23.14
C ILE A 23 11.30 -25.38 23.18
N GLN A 24 11.33 -24.54 24.22
CA GLN A 24 10.34 -23.46 24.39
C GLN A 24 10.52 -22.37 23.33
N LEU A 25 11.76 -21.93 23.09
CA LEU A 25 12.09 -20.96 22.05
C LEU A 25 11.73 -21.50 20.67
N ARG A 26 12.03 -22.77 20.38
CA ARG A 26 11.68 -23.39 19.10
C ARG A 26 10.17 -23.48 18.89
N ALA A 27 9.42 -23.94 19.89
CA ALA A 27 7.96 -24.00 19.82
C ALA A 27 7.34 -22.60 19.66
N LEU A 28 7.90 -21.58 20.30
CA LEU A 28 7.47 -20.21 20.10
C LEU A 28 7.76 -19.74 18.67
N LEU A 29 8.96 -19.96 18.15
CA LEU A 29 9.33 -19.54 16.80
C LEU A 29 8.49 -20.25 15.73
N GLU A 30 8.20 -21.53 15.92
CA GLU A 30 7.29 -22.29 15.08
C GLU A 30 5.89 -21.68 15.11
N LYS A 31 5.35 -21.40 16.31
CA LYS A 31 4.07 -20.70 16.44
C LYS A 31 4.07 -19.34 15.72
N ASN A 32 5.10 -18.54 15.94
CA ASN A 32 5.23 -17.21 15.33
C ASN A 32 5.43 -17.28 13.81
N SER A 33 5.92 -18.39 13.27
CA SER A 33 6.11 -18.59 11.82
C SER A 33 4.78 -18.71 11.05
N HIS A 34 3.70 -19.04 11.75
CA HIS A 34 2.35 -19.08 11.19
C HIS A 34 1.60 -17.74 11.27
N GLU A 35 2.23 -16.71 11.85
CA GLU A 35 1.65 -15.38 11.99
C GLU A 35 2.22 -14.42 10.94
N LEU A 36 1.44 -13.41 10.55
CA LEU A 36 1.94 -12.35 9.70
C LEU A 36 3.04 -11.58 10.42
N VAL A 37 4.24 -11.44 9.83
CA VAL A 37 5.40 -10.70 10.37
C VAL A 37 5.70 -9.49 9.49
N SER A 38 5.97 -8.34 10.11
CA SER A 38 6.30 -7.08 9.44
C SER A 38 7.76 -6.69 9.63
N HIS A 39 8.24 -5.74 8.84
CA HIS A 39 9.56 -5.14 9.02
C HIS A 39 9.74 -4.47 10.39
N HIS A 40 8.66 -4.01 11.03
CA HIS A 40 8.72 -3.51 12.41
C HIS A 40 9.08 -4.62 13.39
N ASP A 41 8.51 -5.81 13.24
CA ASP A 41 8.84 -6.96 14.11
C ASP A 41 10.29 -7.39 13.97
N LEU A 42 10.85 -7.32 12.75
CA LEU A 42 12.27 -7.53 12.50
C LEU A 42 13.14 -6.54 13.26
N TYR A 43 12.83 -5.24 13.19
CA TYR A 43 13.56 -4.24 13.95
C TYR A 43 13.46 -4.50 15.45
N ALA A 44 12.26 -4.80 15.99
CA ALA A 44 12.11 -5.16 17.41
C ALA A 44 12.97 -6.37 17.78
N THR A 45 13.03 -7.38 16.90
CA THR A 45 13.83 -8.58 17.10
C THR A 45 15.32 -8.26 17.18
N LEU A 46 15.83 -7.51 16.20
CA LEU A 46 17.24 -7.09 16.19
C LEU A 46 17.59 -6.25 17.40
N LEU A 47 16.69 -5.36 17.84
CA LEU A 47 16.87 -4.57 19.05
C LEU A 47 16.90 -5.44 20.31
N ALA A 48 16.04 -6.47 20.38
CA ALA A 48 16.03 -7.44 21.48
C ALA A 48 17.38 -8.16 21.59
N ILE A 49 17.87 -8.65 20.44
CA ILE A 49 19.17 -9.32 20.32
C ILE A 49 20.28 -8.37 20.76
N ALA A 50 20.34 -7.17 20.19
CA ALA A 50 21.39 -6.20 20.51
C ALA A 50 21.47 -5.86 22.00
N LYS A 51 20.31 -5.76 22.68
CA LYS A 51 20.26 -5.38 24.10
C LYS A 51 20.47 -6.53 25.07
N SER A 52 20.04 -7.75 24.72
CA SER A 52 19.92 -8.84 25.70
C SER A 52 20.65 -10.14 25.32
N SER A 53 21.10 -10.30 24.07
CA SER A 53 21.65 -11.57 23.58
C SER A 53 22.86 -12.08 24.35
N HIS A 54 23.68 -11.17 24.89
CA HIS A 54 24.86 -11.53 25.68
C HIS A 54 24.54 -12.31 26.98
N GLN A 55 23.28 -12.31 27.42
CA GLN A 55 22.85 -13.00 28.64
C GLN A 55 22.05 -14.26 28.34
N TRP A 56 21.75 -14.56 27.07
CA TRP A 56 20.88 -15.67 26.68
C TRP A 56 21.59 -17.03 26.74
N ASN A 57 20.87 -17.99 27.30
CA ASN A 57 21.17 -19.41 27.28
C ASN A 57 19.85 -20.21 27.19
N ASP A 58 19.96 -21.54 27.21
CA ASP A 58 18.80 -22.44 27.10
C ASP A 58 17.72 -22.25 28.20
N GLN A 59 18.02 -21.53 29.28
CA GLN A 59 17.15 -21.38 30.46
C GLN A 59 16.63 -19.94 30.68
N ASN A 60 17.24 -18.91 30.06
CA ASN A 60 16.97 -17.51 30.42
C ASN A 60 16.76 -16.55 29.23
N TRP A 61 16.60 -17.09 28.03
CA TRP A 61 16.43 -16.33 26.78
C TRP A 61 15.23 -15.36 26.76
N ASP A 62 14.19 -15.61 27.57
CA ASP A 62 12.92 -14.86 27.60
C ASP A 62 12.82 -13.83 28.74
N ILE A 63 13.67 -13.93 29.76
CA ILE A 63 13.55 -13.19 31.04
C ILE A 63 13.67 -11.66 30.85
N PHE A 64 14.37 -11.20 29.83
CA PHE A 64 14.70 -9.77 29.67
C PHE A 64 13.74 -8.98 28.79
N TRP A 65 12.86 -9.64 28.04
CA TRP A 65 11.97 -8.96 27.10
C TRP A 65 10.84 -8.14 27.72
N PRO A 66 10.17 -8.59 28.81
CA PRO A 66 9.15 -7.78 29.47
C PRO A 66 9.67 -6.42 29.92
N SER A 67 10.95 -6.33 30.31
CA SER A 67 11.58 -5.07 30.73
C SER A 67 11.91 -4.14 29.55
N LEU A 68 12.16 -4.67 28.35
CA LEU A 68 12.38 -3.87 27.14
C LEU A 68 11.09 -3.28 26.57
N GLN A 69 9.96 -3.98 26.69
CA GLN A 69 8.64 -3.47 26.29
C GLN A 69 8.13 -2.34 27.18
N GLN A 70 8.64 -2.24 28.42
CA GLN A 70 8.25 -1.25 29.41
C GLN A 70 9.13 0.02 29.39
N LYS A 71 10.17 0.09 28.54
CA LYS A 71 11.03 1.27 28.48
C LYS A 71 10.35 2.41 27.70
N PRO A 72 10.02 3.54 28.35
CA PRO A 72 9.29 4.67 27.75
C PRO A 72 10.12 5.49 26.75
N GLU A 73 11.43 5.22 26.65
CA GLU A 73 12.38 5.97 25.81
C GLU A 73 12.34 5.59 24.31
N LEU A 74 11.56 4.57 23.94
CA LEU A 74 11.37 4.19 22.54
C LEU A 74 9.97 4.59 22.11
N PRO A 75 9.80 5.43 21.07
CA PRO A 75 8.49 5.81 20.58
C PRO A 75 7.68 4.56 20.27
N SER A 76 6.42 4.53 20.73
CA SER A 76 5.54 3.34 20.79
C SER A 76 5.83 2.36 19.66
N PHE A 77 6.60 1.31 19.97
CA PHE A 77 7.12 0.44 18.93
C PHE A 77 5.99 -0.46 18.41
N TYR A 78 5.63 -0.32 17.13
CA TYR A 78 4.48 -1.03 16.53
C TYR A 78 4.74 -2.53 16.34
N GLY A 79 6.00 -2.94 16.27
CA GLY A 79 6.37 -4.35 16.13
C GLY A 79 6.55 -5.09 17.46
N SER A 80 6.60 -6.40 17.37
CA SER A 80 6.93 -7.33 18.45
C SER A 80 8.11 -8.18 18.02
N SER A 81 9.09 -8.41 18.89
CA SER A 81 10.19 -9.32 18.56
C SER A 81 9.64 -10.74 18.36
N ILE A 82 10.06 -11.40 17.28
CA ILE A 82 9.66 -12.78 16.96
C ILE A 82 10.23 -13.79 17.97
N LEU A 83 11.20 -13.36 18.79
CA LEU A 83 11.71 -14.13 19.90
C LEU A 83 10.78 -14.08 21.12
N HIS A 84 9.60 -13.47 21.01
CA HIS A 84 8.59 -13.49 22.08
C HIS A 84 7.20 -13.67 21.49
N THR A 85 6.20 -13.88 22.34
CA THR A 85 4.82 -13.95 21.85
C THR A 85 4.44 -12.65 21.15
N LEU A 86 4.01 -12.77 19.90
CA LEU A 86 3.60 -11.62 19.09
C LEU A 86 2.30 -11.02 19.63
N LYS A 87 2.22 -9.68 19.65
CA LYS A 87 1.01 -8.96 20.03
C LYS A 87 -0.07 -9.13 18.97
N GLN A 88 -1.28 -9.47 19.41
CA GLN A 88 -2.47 -9.66 18.56
C GLN A 88 -3.33 -8.37 18.53
N PRO A 89 -4.13 -8.14 17.48
CA PRO A 89 -4.32 -8.96 16.28
C PRO A 89 -3.20 -8.80 15.22
N ARG A 90 -2.94 -9.84 14.41
CA ARG A 90 -1.93 -9.84 13.32
C ARG A 90 -2.56 -9.71 11.93
N SER A 91 -3.13 -8.55 11.63
CA SER A 91 -3.64 -8.20 10.30
C SER A 91 -2.80 -7.08 9.66
N CYS A 92 -2.83 -6.93 8.33
CA CYS A 92 -2.09 -5.86 7.65
C CYS A 92 -2.38 -4.46 8.22
N PRO A 93 -3.66 -4.06 8.48
CA PRO A 93 -3.95 -2.80 9.15
C PRO A 93 -3.38 -2.71 10.57
N ALA A 94 -3.48 -3.77 11.36
CA ALA A 94 -2.98 -3.79 12.74
C ALA A 94 -1.45 -3.63 12.79
N LEU A 95 -0.75 -4.16 11.78
CA LEU A 95 0.70 -4.07 11.64
C LEU A 95 1.17 -2.87 10.80
N ARG A 96 0.25 -1.99 10.40
CA ARG A 96 0.54 -0.82 9.54
C ARG A 96 1.25 -1.19 8.24
N ILE A 97 1.01 -2.40 7.75
CA ILE A 97 1.46 -2.83 6.43
C ILE A 97 0.50 -2.16 5.44
N PRO A 98 0.99 -1.27 4.56
CA PRO A 98 0.15 -0.67 3.53
C PRO A 98 -0.55 -1.75 2.74
N PHE A 99 -1.80 -1.49 2.36
CA PHE A 99 -2.64 -2.51 1.77
C PHE A 99 -1.98 -3.12 0.53
N GLU A 100 -1.24 -2.33 -0.25
CA GLU A 100 -0.50 -2.71 -1.45
C GLU A 100 0.46 -3.88 -1.22
N TYR A 101 1.11 -3.92 -0.05
CA TYR A 101 2.09 -4.92 0.35
C TYR A 101 1.51 -6.08 1.17
N CYS A 102 0.19 -6.09 1.36
CA CYS A 102 -0.49 -7.16 2.06
C CYS A 102 -0.57 -8.41 1.15
N GLN A 103 0.13 -9.48 1.53
CA GLN A 103 0.29 -10.73 0.78
C GLN A 103 -0.95 -11.63 0.71
N CYS A 104 -2.06 -11.26 1.36
CA CYS A 104 -3.30 -12.03 1.25
C CYS A 104 -3.69 -12.16 -0.23
N LEU A 105 -4.10 -13.37 -0.67
CA LEU A 105 -4.58 -13.62 -2.03
C LEU A 105 -5.75 -12.69 -2.34
N LYS A 106 -5.45 -11.60 -3.03
CA LYS A 106 -6.43 -10.67 -3.57
C LYS A 106 -6.84 -11.21 -4.93
N VAL A 107 -7.91 -11.98 -4.98
CA VAL A 107 -8.52 -12.27 -6.29
C VAL A 107 -9.12 -10.95 -6.77
N MET A 108 -8.58 -10.46 -7.89
CA MET A 108 -9.07 -9.25 -8.53
C MET A 108 -9.68 -9.61 -9.86
N THR A 109 -10.85 -9.06 -10.14
CA THR A 109 -11.52 -9.22 -11.43
C THR A 109 -11.39 -7.92 -12.21
N ASP A 110 -10.88 -8.00 -13.43
CA ASP A 110 -10.82 -6.85 -14.32
C ASP A 110 -12.24 -6.36 -14.67
N ILE A 111 -12.51 -5.09 -14.38
CA ILE A 111 -13.72 -4.41 -14.82
C ILE A 111 -13.46 -3.89 -16.23
N LYS A 112 -13.90 -4.65 -17.23
CA LYS A 112 -13.77 -4.28 -18.64
C LYS A 112 -15.14 -3.89 -19.22
N PRO A 113 -15.24 -2.80 -19.99
CA PRO A 113 -16.36 -2.66 -20.91
C PRO A 113 -16.34 -3.84 -21.88
N SER A 114 -17.47 -4.55 -22.03
CA SER A 114 -17.58 -5.69 -22.93
C SER A 114 -17.31 -5.28 -24.37
N LYS A 115 -16.57 -6.11 -25.12
CA LYS A 115 -16.39 -5.94 -26.56
C LYS A 115 -17.62 -6.33 -27.39
N SER A 116 -18.64 -6.94 -26.77
CA SER A 116 -19.86 -7.32 -27.48
C SER A 116 -20.74 -6.09 -27.72
N ALA A 117 -20.91 -5.73 -29.00
CA ALA A 117 -21.79 -4.66 -29.46
C ALA A 117 -23.30 -4.92 -29.21
N LEU A 118 -23.64 -6.04 -28.54
CA LEU A 118 -25.01 -6.51 -28.36
C LEU A 118 -25.75 -5.86 -27.17
N ASN A 119 -25.07 -5.17 -26.25
CA ASN A 119 -25.72 -4.46 -25.13
C ASN A 119 -24.98 -3.15 -24.80
N LEU A 120 -25.28 -2.07 -25.53
CA LEU A 120 -24.71 -0.73 -25.32
C LEU A 120 -24.84 -0.25 -23.86
N GLN A 121 -25.98 -0.52 -23.21
CA GLN A 121 -26.24 -0.10 -21.82
C GLN A 121 -25.39 -0.85 -20.78
N ALA A 122 -25.00 -2.11 -21.03
CA ALA A 122 -24.21 -2.90 -20.09
C ALA A 122 -22.74 -2.43 -20.02
N ASN A 123 -22.29 -1.68 -21.03
CA ASN A 123 -20.91 -1.17 -21.11
C ASN A 123 -20.75 0.27 -20.63
N GLU A 124 -21.84 1.01 -20.47
CA GLU A 124 -21.78 2.43 -20.10
C GLU A 124 -21.31 2.65 -18.67
N LEU A 125 -21.79 1.84 -17.71
CA LEU A 125 -21.42 2.02 -16.30
C LEU A 125 -19.93 1.74 -16.07
N PRO A 126 -19.34 0.61 -16.49
CA PRO A 126 -17.91 0.36 -16.35
C PRO A 126 -17.06 1.49 -16.95
N ALA A 127 -17.39 1.95 -18.16
CA ALA A 127 -16.64 3.02 -18.82
C ALA A 127 -16.74 4.36 -18.07
N LYS A 128 -17.94 4.77 -17.64
CA LYS A 128 -18.16 6.01 -16.87
C LYS A 128 -17.51 5.94 -15.49
N LEU A 129 -17.50 4.76 -14.85
CA LEU A 129 -16.87 4.56 -13.55
C LEU A 129 -15.34 4.65 -13.66
N ILE A 130 -14.75 4.01 -14.68
CA ILE A 130 -13.30 4.10 -14.95
C ILE A 130 -12.89 5.56 -15.16
N ASP A 131 -13.61 6.28 -16.03
CA ASP A 131 -13.32 7.69 -16.31
C ASP A 131 -13.46 8.55 -15.04
N TYR A 132 -14.55 8.39 -14.28
CA TYR A 132 -14.75 9.11 -13.03
C TYR A 132 -13.62 8.88 -12.03
N ILE A 133 -13.24 7.62 -11.78
CA ILE A 133 -12.18 7.25 -10.83
C ILE A 133 -10.84 7.80 -11.30
N LEU A 134 -10.55 7.74 -12.60
CA LEU A 134 -9.34 8.28 -13.20
C LEU A 134 -9.23 9.79 -12.97
N GLN A 135 -10.28 10.54 -13.28
CA GLN A 135 -10.32 11.99 -13.06
C GLN A 135 -10.18 12.33 -11.57
N ALA A 136 -10.88 11.61 -10.68
CA ALA A 136 -10.76 11.80 -9.24
C ALA A 136 -9.34 11.53 -8.71
N SER A 137 -8.67 10.49 -9.24
CA SER A 137 -7.31 10.14 -8.86
C SER A 137 -6.32 11.23 -9.27
N VAL A 138 -6.40 11.72 -10.50
CA VAL A 138 -5.54 12.82 -10.96
C VAL A 138 -5.83 14.12 -10.23
N ALA A 139 -7.11 14.42 -9.93
CA ALA A 139 -7.49 15.57 -9.15
C ALA A 139 -6.92 15.51 -7.72
N HIS A 140 -6.93 14.34 -7.09
CA HIS A 140 -6.34 14.13 -5.77
C HIS A 140 -4.83 14.41 -5.76
N MET A 141 -4.07 13.85 -6.71
CA MET A 141 -2.64 14.15 -6.84
C MET A 141 -2.37 15.64 -7.09
N ASN A 142 -3.17 16.31 -7.92
CA ASN A 142 -3.03 17.75 -8.15
C ASN A 142 -3.38 18.59 -6.91
N ALA A 143 -4.32 18.13 -6.08
CA ALA A 143 -4.63 18.77 -4.80
C ALA A 143 -3.45 18.65 -3.83
N ASP A 144 -2.79 17.48 -3.76
CA ASP A 144 -1.57 17.32 -2.95
C ASP A 144 -0.45 18.28 -3.42
N ILE A 145 -0.26 18.43 -4.74
CA ILE A 145 0.71 19.38 -5.31
C ILE A 145 0.36 20.82 -4.90
N ALA A 146 -0.92 21.17 -4.90
CA ALA A 146 -1.41 22.49 -4.48
C ALA A 146 -1.19 22.75 -2.98
N GLU A 147 -1.46 21.76 -2.13
CA GLU A 147 -1.27 21.85 -0.68
C GLU A 147 0.19 22.10 -0.29
N HIS A 148 1.14 21.70 -1.14
CA HIS A 148 2.58 21.91 -0.93
C HIS A 148 3.11 23.17 -1.66
N ASP A 149 2.25 24.08 -2.12
CA ASP A 149 2.61 25.32 -2.82
C ASP A 149 3.48 25.11 -4.09
N LEU A 150 3.34 23.93 -4.72
CA LEU A 150 4.18 23.54 -5.86
C LEU A 150 3.58 23.90 -7.23
N LEU A 151 2.34 24.40 -7.29
CA LEU A 151 1.67 24.75 -8.57
C LEU A 151 2.42 25.82 -9.38
N SER A 152 3.23 26.66 -8.73
CA SER A 152 4.05 27.68 -9.40
C SER A 152 5.29 27.11 -10.08
N LYS A 153 5.75 25.92 -9.66
CA LYS A 153 7.00 25.29 -10.12
C LYS A 153 6.77 24.00 -10.90
N CYS A 154 5.61 23.38 -10.72
CA CYS A 154 5.30 22.04 -11.21
C CYS A 154 4.06 22.07 -12.09
N ALA A 155 4.08 21.26 -13.13
CA ALA A 155 2.96 21.10 -14.04
C ALA A 155 1.82 20.31 -13.39
N LEU A 156 0.58 20.68 -13.72
CA LEU A 156 -0.60 19.87 -13.38
C LEU A 156 -0.58 18.56 -14.15
N LEU A 157 -0.85 17.47 -13.43
CA LEU A 157 -1.00 16.14 -14.00
C LEU A 157 -2.34 16.02 -14.71
N ARG A 158 -2.35 15.25 -15.80
CA ARG A 158 -3.52 14.91 -16.60
C ARG A 158 -3.45 13.41 -16.96
N PRO A 159 -4.58 12.71 -17.11
CA PRO A 159 -4.56 11.37 -17.66
C PRO A 159 -3.93 11.35 -19.05
N ASP A 160 -3.11 10.34 -19.34
CA ASP A 160 -2.58 10.13 -20.68
C ASP A 160 -3.71 9.64 -21.62
N PRO A 161 -4.05 10.38 -22.70
CA PRO A 161 -5.16 10.03 -23.58
C PRO A 161 -4.89 8.80 -24.46
N GLU A 162 -3.62 8.43 -24.66
CA GLU A 162 -3.22 7.30 -25.51
C GLU A 162 -3.15 5.99 -24.71
N LYS A 163 -3.07 6.08 -23.37
CA LYS A 163 -2.97 4.92 -22.48
C LYS A 163 -4.31 4.59 -21.86
N LYS A 164 -4.65 3.29 -21.84
CA LYS A 164 -5.87 2.81 -21.22
C LYS A 164 -5.65 2.58 -19.73
N SER A 165 -6.55 3.12 -18.92
CA SER A 165 -6.63 2.78 -17.50
C SER A 165 -7.22 1.38 -17.31
N LEU A 166 -6.73 0.67 -16.31
CA LEU A 166 -7.22 -0.64 -15.89
C LEU A 166 -7.86 -0.54 -14.51
N LEU A 167 -9.15 -0.86 -14.42
CA LEU A 167 -9.87 -0.96 -13.16
C LEU A 167 -10.08 -2.42 -12.80
N GLN A 168 -9.77 -2.79 -11.57
CA GLN A 168 -9.94 -4.13 -11.04
C GLN A 168 -10.75 -4.06 -9.75
N GLN A 169 -11.73 -4.93 -9.58
CA GLN A 169 -12.51 -5.05 -8.35
C GLN A 169 -11.92 -6.17 -7.50
N PHE A 170 -11.84 -5.96 -6.19
CA PHE A 170 -11.46 -7.02 -5.26
C PHE A 170 -12.66 -7.95 -5.05
N GLU A 171 -12.46 -9.26 -5.22
CA GLU A 171 -13.43 -10.26 -4.79
C GLU A 171 -13.42 -10.30 -3.25
N VAL A 172 -14.24 -9.45 -2.64
CA VAL A 172 -14.37 -9.45 -1.19
C VAL A 172 -15.33 -10.57 -0.79
N ARG A 173 -14.83 -11.59 -0.09
CA ARG A 173 -15.64 -12.68 0.52
C ARG A 173 -16.48 -12.20 1.72
N THR A 174 -16.92 -10.95 1.75
CA THR A 174 -17.70 -10.41 2.88
C THR A 174 -18.95 -9.69 2.39
N ASN A 175 -20.03 -9.79 3.15
CA ASN A 175 -21.32 -9.09 2.97
C ASN A 175 -21.22 -7.56 3.18
N MET A 176 -20.10 -6.92 2.82
CA MET A 176 -19.94 -5.48 2.95
C MET A 176 -20.56 -4.77 1.74
N SER A 177 -21.30 -3.69 2.01
CA SER A 177 -21.95 -2.83 1.00
C SER A 177 -20.98 -1.86 0.30
N VAL A 178 -19.67 -2.04 0.48
CA VAL A 178 -18.62 -1.16 -0.03
C VAL A 178 -17.69 -1.99 -0.91
N ASP A 179 -17.63 -1.63 -2.18
CA ASP A 179 -16.76 -2.28 -3.15
C ASP A 179 -15.36 -1.65 -3.08
N THR A 180 -14.34 -2.50 -3.06
CA THR A 180 -12.94 -2.06 -3.14
C THR A 180 -12.45 -2.25 -4.56
N PHE A 181 -11.78 -1.23 -5.10
CA PHE A 181 -11.23 -1.21 -6.45
C PHE A 181 -9.75 -0.82 -6.44
N ARG A 182 -9.02 -1.31 -7.44
CA ARG A 182 -7.69 -0.84 -7.83
C ARG A 182 -7.78 -0.26 -9.23
N ILE A 183 -7.35 0.98 -9.40
CA ILE A 183 -7.14 1.59 -10.71
C ILE A 183 -5.65 1.70 -11.00
N THR A 184 -5.23 1.29 -12.19
CA THR A 184 -3.90 1.55 -12.75
C THR A 184 -4.04 2.48 -13.93
N PHE A 185 -3.25 3.56 -13.95
CA PHE A 185 -3.37 4.61 -14.96
C PHE A 185 -2.04 5.32 -15.23
N ASP A 186 -1.96 5.99 -16.38
CA ASP A 186 -0.79 6.74 -16.81
C ASP A 186 -1.13 8.24 -16.84
N THR A 187 -0.17 9.09 -16.52
CA THR A 187 -0.35 10.55 -16.53
C THR A 187 0.72 11.27 -17.33
N GLN A 188 0.35 12.43 -17.83
CA GLN A 188 1.24 13.43 -18.42
C GLN A 188 1.20 14.74 -17.61
N PRO A 189 2.30 15.51 -17.56
CA PRO A 189 3.63 15.17 -18.06
C PRO A 189 4.37 14.19 -17.14
N GLY A 190 5.48 13.62 -17.63
CA GLY A 190 6.39 12.77 -16.83
C GLY A 190 6.19 11.26 -16.99
N ASP A 191 5.30 10.85 -17.90
CA ASP A 191 5.00 9.46 -18.28
C ASP A 191 4.88 8.54 -17.07
N GLY A 192 4.24 9.02 -16.01
CA GLY A 192 4.13 8.33 -14.74
C GLY A 192 3.02 7.30 -14.80
N LYS A 193 3.33 6.06 -14.44
CA LYS A 193 2.33 5.00 -14.29
C LYS A 193 2.04 4.81 -12.81
N PHE A 194 0.78 4.90 -12.40
CA PHE A 194 0.37 4.88 -11.00
C PHE A 194 -0.68 3.82 -10.73
N SER A 195 -0.77 3.42 -9.47
CA SER A 195 -1.85 2.60 -8.94
C SER A 195 -2.52 3.31 -7.79
N ALA A 196 -3.85 3.34 -7.76
CA ALA A 196 -4.63 3.78 -6.61
C ALA A 196 -5.62 2.70 -6.17
N VAL A 197 -5.74 2.50 -4.86
CA VAL A 197 -6.73 1.63 -4.23
C VAL A 197 -7.77 2.50 -3.56
N LEU A 198 -9.04 2.20 -3.79
CA LEU A 198 -10.15 3.02 -3.32
C LEU A 198 -11.38 2.17 -2.98
N GLN A 199 -12.22 2.73 -2.14
CA GLN A 199 -13.53 2.21 -1.80
C GLN A 199 -14.62 3.10 -2.38
N ILE A 200 -15.63 2.47 -2.95
CA ILE A 200 -16.82 3.13 -3.49
C ILE A 200 -18.05 2.30 -3.10
N GLN A 201 -19.14 2.97 -2.77
CA GLN A 201 -20.45 2.35 -2.68
C GLN A 201 -21.24 2.61 -3.98
N LEU A 202 -21.73 1.56 -4.62
CA LEU A 202 -22.65 1.66 -5.74
C LEU A 202 -24.10 1.58 -5.24
N ALA A 203 -24.99 2.38 -5.85
CA ALA A 203 -26.42 2.32 -5.53
C ALA A 203 -27.01 0.97 -5.94
N VAL A 204 -27.89 0.40 -5.11
CA VAL A 204 -28.62 -0.85 -5.39
C VAL A 204 -29.52 -0.73 -6.62
N GLU A 205 -29.96 0.49 -6.94
CA GLU A 205 -30.79 0.78 -8.10
C GLU A 205 -29.99 0.70 -9.41
N LYS A 206 -30.60 0.14 -10.47
CA LYS A 206 -29.96 -0.07 -11.79
C LYS A 206 -29.72 1.22 -12.60
N SER A 207 -30.11 2.39 -12.09
CA SER A 207 -29.90 3.65 -12.79
C SER A 207 -28.42 4.05 -12.73
N ILE A 208 -27.76 4.07 -13.89
CA ILE A 208 -26.35 4.49 -14.04
C ILE A 208 -26.10 5.85 -13.39
N LYS A 209 -27.03 6.81 -13.57
CA LYS A 209 -26.91 8.15 -12.98
C LYS A 209 -26.86 8.09 -11.46
N LYS A 210 -27.76 7.33 -10.83
CA LYS A 210 -27.79 7.20 -9.36
C LYS A 210 -26.59 6.43 -8.82
N GLN A 211 -26.11 5.42 -9.55
CA GLN A 211 -24.89 4.69 -9.19
C GLN A 211 -23.67 5.60 -9.21
N LEU A 212 -23.51 6.43 -10.24
CA LEU A 212 -22.41 7.41 -10.31
C LEU A 212 -22.53 8.51 -9.25
N GLU A 213 -23.73 8.98 -8.93
CA GLU A 213 -23.93 9.97 -7.86
C GLU A 213 -23.62 9.38 -6.48
N MET A 214 -23.97 8.12 -6.21
CA MET A 214 -23.56 7.44 -4.99
C MET A 214 -22.04 7.25 -4.95
N ALA A 215 -21.44 6.86 -6.08
CA ALA A 215 -20.01 6.68 -6.18
C ALA A 215 -19.25 7.97 -5.85
N LYS A 216 -19.72 9.11 -6.38
CA LYS A 216 -19.13 10.42 -6.10
C LYS A 216 -19.13 10.81 -4.63
N LYS A 217 -20.15 10.39 -3.89
CA LYS A 217 -20.31 10.73 -2.47
C LYS A 217 -19.52 9.82 -1.54
N THR A 218 -19.17 8.63 -2.00
CA THR A 218 -18.61 7.56 -1.16
C THR A 218 -17.20 7.16 -1.55
N LEU A 219 -16.65 7.76 -2.61
CA LEU A 219 -15.28 7.54 -3.03
C LEU A 219 -14.31 7.91 -1.91
N PHE A 220 -13.51 6.94 -1.50
CA PHE A 220 -12.48 7.09 -0.49
C PHE A 220 -11.20 6.39 -0.96
N PHE A 221 -10.08 7.11 -1.04
CA PHE A 221 -8.79 6.52 -1.38
C PHE A 221 -8.19 5.82 -0.16
N ILE A 222 -7.91 4.53 -0.30
CA ILE A 222 -7.20 3.72 0.71
C ILE A 222 -5.69 3.93 0.58
N SER A 223 -5.20 3.98 -0.66
CA SER A 223 -3.79 4.24 -0.95
C SER A 223 -3.54 5.76 -0.99
N ASP A 224 -2.69 6.30 -0.14
CA ASP A 224 -2.20 7.68 -0.21
C ASP A 224 -0.79 7.76 0.41
N PRO A 225 0.27 8.18 -0.31
CA PRO A 225 0.27 8.62 -1.72
C PRO A 225 0.11 7.44 -2.70
N PHE A 226 -0.29 7.75 -3.94
CA PHE A 226 -0.42 6.73 -4.98
C PHE A 226 0.96 6.22 -5.42
N PRO A 227 1.25 4.90 -5.30
CA PRO A 227 2.51 4.34 -5.74
C PRO A 227 2.70 4.47 -7.26
N ARG A 228 3.90 4.93 -7.65
CA ARG A 228 4.38 4.87 -9.03
C ARG A 228 4.88 3.46 -9.35
N LEU A 229 4.38 2.87 -10.43
CA LEU A 229 4.67 1.52 -10.88
C LEU A 229 5.86 1.43 -11.86
N ASN A 230 6.23 2.53 -12.49
CA ASN A 230 7.38 2.58 -13.41
C ASN A 230 8.56 3.36 -12.81
N SER A 231 9.77 3.03 -13.25
CA SER A 231 11.01 3.50 -12.63
C SER A 231 11.16 5.03 -12.59
N HIS A 232 11.59 5.55 -11.44
CA HIS A 232 12.04 6.93 -11.21
C HIS A 232 13.41 7.20 -11.84
N LYS A 233 13.52 7.13 -13.17
CA LYS A 233 14.69 7.72 -13.83
C LYS A 233 14.55 9.26 -13.81
N TYR A 234 15.11 9.94 -14.80
CA TYR A 234 15.14 11.40 -14.95
C TYR A 234 13.78 12.08 -15.22
N GLN A 235 12.65 11.45 -14.89
CA GLN A 235 11.30 11.84 -15.34
C GLN A 235 10.47 12.53 -14.25
N SER A 236 10.79 12.40 -12.96
CA SER A 236 10.18 13.17 -11.86
C SER A 236 11.20 14.15 -11.30
N LYS A 237 11.12 15.42 -11.72
CA LYS A 237 11.87 16.51 -11.07
C LYS A 237 10.95 17.12 -10.02
N CYS A 238 11.23 16.89 -8.74
CA CYS A 238 10.43 17.42 -7.65
C CYS A 238 11.28 18.32 -6.75
N ALA A 239 10.64 19.26 -6.06
CA ALA A 239 11.31 20.02 -5.01
C ALA A 239 11.63 19.08 -3.83
N GLU A 240 12.85 19.15 -3.30
CA GLU A 240 13.34 18.30 -2.20
C GLU A 240 12.49 18.42 -0.91
N SER A 241 11.72 19.50 -0.78
CA SER A 241 10.94 19.82 0.42
C SER A 241 9.59 19.08 0.53
N ALA A 242 9.23 18.19 -0.39
CA ALA A 242 7.88 17.60 -0.43
C ALA A 242 7.89 16.09 -0.73
N ALA A 243 8.23 15.29 0.29
CA ALA A 243 8.35 13.83 0.20
C ALA A 243 7.06 13.12 -0.26
N LYS A 244 5.88 13.63 0.13
CA LYS A 244 4.57 13.03 -0.23
C LYS A 244 4.31 13.08 -1.74
N VAL A 245 4.60 14.22 -2.36
CA VAL A 245 4.31 14.50 -3.79
C VAL A 245 5.45 14.10 -4.72
N GLN A 246 6.64 13.83 -4.17
CA GLN A 246 7.83 13.41 -4.91
C GLN A 246 7.58 12.29 -5.95
N PRO A 247 6.70 11.29 -5.69
CA PRO A 247 6.46 10.22 -6.65
C PRO A 247 5.85 10.70 -7.98
N TYR A 248 5.10 11.80 -7.97
CA TYR A 248 4.30 12.24 -9.11
C TYR A 248 4.48 13.69 -9.54
N CYS A 249 5.15 14.56 -8.77
CA CYS A 249 5.38 15.93 -9.24
C CYS A 249 6.32 16.00 -10.46
N TYR A 250 6.02 16.97 -11.33
CA TYR A 250 6.80 17.27 -12.52
C TYR A 250 7.13 18.77 -12.58
N CYS A 251 8.28 19.13 -12.03
CA CYS A 251 8.76 20.51 -11.91
C CYS A 251 9.91 20.73 -12.88
N ASN A 252 9.60 21.08 -14.13
CA ASN A 252 10.63 21.38 -15.11
C ASN A 252 11.14 22.83 -14.95
N LYS A 253 12.47 23.03 -14.88
CA LYS A 253 13.12 24.35 -14.80
C LYS A 253 13.19 25.02 -16.19
N THR A 254 12.08 25.32 -16.83
CA THR A 254 12.08 25.98 -18.16
C THR A 254 11.32 27.30 -18.24
N SER A 255 11.19 28.02 -17.11
CA SER A 255 10.75 29.42 -17.08
C SER A 255 11.82 30.41 -16.58
N TRP A 256 13.11 30.07 -16.66
CA TRP A 256 14.23 30.98 -16.28
C TRP A 256 14.83 31.75 -17.46
N PHE A 257 14.04 32.11 -18.46
CA PHE A 257 14.42 33.08 -19.49
C PHE A 257 13.18 33.88 -19.90
N PHE A 258 12.99 35.02 -19.24
CA PHE A 258 12.38 36.27 -19.73
C PHE A 258 11.96 37.09 -18.50
N SER A 259 12.92 37.81 -17.93
CA SER A 259 12.77 39.09 -17.22
C SER A 259 14.16 39.69 -17.05
#